data_AF-A0A673GEI1-F1
#
_entry.id   AF-A0A673GEI1-F1
#
_cell.length_a   1.000
_cell.length_b   1.000
_cell.length_c   1.000
_cell.angle_alpha   90.00
_cell.angle_beta   90.00
_cell.angle_gamma   90.00
#
_symmetry.space_group_name_H-M   'P 1'
#
loop_
_entity.id
_entity.type
_entity.pdbx_description
1 polymer ?
#
loop_
_entity_poly.entity_id
_entity_poly.type
_entity_poly.pdbx_seq_one_letter_code
_entity_poly.pdbx_strand_id
1 'polypeptide(L)'
;MCFSSFKSVGVLHSPNCFSSSSCSTKKLINEAIMNNDFLKKLEPQHTREMVDCMYEKIYAAEQLVIQEGEPGNYLYVLAEGLLEVIQNEKLLGQMRPGTAFGELAILYNCKRTATVK
;
A
#
# COMPACT_ATOMS: atom_id res chain seq x y z
N MET A 1 19.06 21.89 -8.25
CA MET A 1 18.74 20.46 -8.36
C MET A 1 18.39 19.97 -6.97
N CYS A 2 17.13 19.62 -6.70
CA CYS A 2 16.74 18.71 -5.60
C CYS A 2 15.23 18.50 -5.75
N PHE A 3 14.83 17.55 -6.59
CA PHE A 3 13.49 17.00 -6.53
C PHE A 3 13.44 16.11 -5.29
N SER A 4 12.96 16.66 -4.18
CA SER A 4 12.50 15.89 -3.03
C SER A 4 11.29 15.07 -3.50
N SER A 5 11.55 13.83 -3.90
CA SER A 5 10.52 12.89 -4.36
C SER A 5 9.77 12.37 -3.13
N PHE A 6 8.58 12.92 -2.89
CA PHE A 6 7.67 12.47 -1.84
C PHE A 6 6.93 11.22 -2.34
N LYS A 7 6.91 10.14 -1.56
CA LYS A 7 6.15 8.93 -1.91
C LYS A 7 4.84 8.92 -1.13
N SER A 8 3.70 9.09 -1.79
CA SER A 8 2.38 8.93 -1.18
C SER A 8 2.00 7.45 -1.15
N VAL A 9 1.77 6.93 0.05
CA VAL A 9 1.32 5.57 0.31
C VAL A 9 -0.05 5.68 0.98
N GLY A 10 -1.09 5.14 0.36
CA GLY A 10 -2.39 4.98 1.01
C GLY A 10 -2.26 3.93 2.11
N VAL A 11 -2.56 4.26 3.37
CA VAL A 11 -2.41 3.36 4.53
C VAL A 11 -3.79 3.06 5.10
N LEU A 12 -4.07 1.78 5.39
CA LEU A 12 -5.32 1.36 6.03
C LEU A 12 -5.19 1.32 7.56
N HIS A 13 -5.79 2.26 8.29
CA HIS A 13 -6.08 2.12 9.72
C HIS A 13 -7.54 2.47 9.99
N SER A 14 -8.21 1.65 10.80
CA SER A 14 -9.46 2.00 11.47
C SER A 14 -9.14 2.23 12.95
N PRO A 15 -9.77 3.14 13.71
CA PRO A 15 -10.91 4.02 13.40
C PRO A 15 -10.60 5.48 13.73
N ASN A 16 -10.51 6.38 12.74
CA ASN A 16 -10.92 7.78 12.88
C ASN A 16 -10.80 8.47 11.52
N CYS A 17 -11.95 8.91 11.02
CA CYS A 17 -12.11 9.60 9.76
C CYS A 17 -11.08 10.73 9.59
N PHE A 18 -10.38 10.75 8.46
CA PHE A 18 -9.82 11.99 7.91
C PHE A 18 -10.25 12.12 6.46
N SER A 19 -11.30 12.91 6.28
CA SER A 19 -11.97 13.20 5.03
C SER A 19 -11.19 14.22 4.20
N SER A 20 -10.71 13.81 3.02
CA SER A 20 -10.65 14.65 1.80
C SER A 20 -10.08 13.90 0.58
N SER A 21 -10.37 12.60 0.39
CA SER A 21 -9.90 11.89 -0.80
C SER A 21 -10.67 12.39 -2.03
N SER A 22 -10.00 13.12 -2.91
CA SER A 22 -10.57 13.55 -4.19
C SER A 22 -11.10 12.35 -4.98
N CYS A 23 -12.10 12.56 -5.85
CA CYS A 23 -12.65 11.51 -6.72
C CYS A 23 -11.55 10.76 -7.49
N SER A 24 -10.48 11.47 -7.86
CA SER A 24 -9.31 10.92 -8.56
C SER A 24 -8.50 9.93 -7.69
N THR A 25 -8.30 10.24 -6.41
CA THR A 25 -7.56 9.37 -5.47
C THR A 25 -8.32 8.07 -5.20
N LYS A 26 -9.64 8.16 -4.99
CA LYS A 26 -10.48 6.97 -4.79
C LYS A 26 -10.47 6.04 -6.00
N LYS A 27 -10.43 6.60 -7.22
CA LYS A 27 -10.30 5.82 -8.46
C LYS A 27 -8.98 5.06 -8.50
N LEU A 28 -7.86 5.74 -8.24
CA LEU A 28 -6.54 5.09 -8.21
C LEU A 28 -6.49 3.94 -7.20
N ILE A 29 -7.01 4.17 -6.00
CA ILE A 29 -7.06 3.12 -4.96
C ILE A 29 -7.91 1.94 -5.43
N ASN A 30 -9.10 2.21 -5.96
CA ASN A 30 -10.00 1.15 -6.41
C ASN A 30 -9.39 0.35 -7.58
N GLU A 31 -8.73 1.00 -8.53
CA GLU A 31 -8.01 0.34 -9.62
C GLU A 31 -6.86 -0.53 -9.09
N ALA A 32 -6.07 -0.03 -8.14
CA ALA A 32 -4.98 -0.78 -7.52
C ALA A 32 -5.48 -2.04 -6.81
N ILE A 33 -6.62 -1.95 -6.11
CA ILE A 33 -7.28 -3.07 -5.44
C ILE A 33 -7.77 -4.10 -6.47
N MET A 34 -8.45 -3.65 -7.54
CA MET A 34 -8.99 -4.54 -8.58
C MET A 34 -7.90 -5.22 -9.42
N ASN A 35 -6.73 -4.60 -9.55
CA ASN A 35 -5.58 -5.19 -10.23
C ASN A 35 -4.85 -6.25 -9.39
N ASN A 36 -5.09 -6.33 -8.07
CA ASN A 36 -4.47 -7.33 -7.22
C ASN A 36 -5.29 -8.64 -7.21
N ASP A 37 -4.64 -9.76 -7.53
CA ASP A 37 -5.30 -11.08 -7.66
C ASP A 37 -5.96 -11.60 -6.38
N PHE A 38 -5.50 -11.14 -5.22
CA PHE A 38 -6.05 -11.52 -3.93
C PHE A 38 -7.18 -10.58 -3.52
N LEU A 39 -6.98 -9.26 -3.67
CA LEU A 39 -7.96 -8.27 -3.22
C LEU A 39 -9.20 -8.18 -4.12
N LYS A 40 -9.08 -8.43 -5.43
CA LYS A 40 -10.22 -8.41 -6.36
C LYS A 40 -11.28 -9.49 -6.08
N LYS A 41 -10.94 -10.49 -5.26
CA LYS A 41 -11.85 -11.57 -4.85
C LYS A 41 -12.71 -11.19 -3.64
N LEU A 42 -12.41 -10.07 -2.98
CA LEU A 42 -13.20 -9.57 -1.87
C LEU A 42 -14.55 -9.05 -2.37
N GLU A 43 -15.58 -9.17 -1.53
CA GLU A 43 -16.90 -8.66 -1.86
C GLU A 43 -16.86 -7.14 -2.12
N PRO A 44 -17.67 -6.63 -3.06
CA PRO A 44 -17.68 -5.21 -3.41
C PRO A 44 -17.90 -4.27 -2.22
N GLN A 45 -18.61 -4.73 -1.18
CA GLN A 45 -18.81 -3.97 0.03
C GLN A 45 -17.50 -3.77 0.82
N HIS A 46 -16.75 -4.84 1.07
CA HIS A 46 -15.45 -4.76 1.74
C HIS A 46 -14.45 -3.90 0.95
N THR A 47 -14.49 -3.98 -0.38
CA THR A 47 -13.65 -3.11 -1.23
C THR A 47 -13.98 -1.64 -1.06
N ARG A 48 -15.26 -1.26 -1.00
CA ARG A 48 -15.66 0.12 -0.73
C ARG A 48 -15.20 0.59 0.64
N GLU A 49 -15.40 -0.23 1.67
CA GLU A 49 -14.97 0.09 3.04
C GLU A 49 -13.45 0.28 3.12
N MET A 50 -12.66 -0.55 2.43
CA MET A 50 -11.20 -0.36 2.32
C MET A 50 -10.84 0.97 1.65
N VAL A 51 -11.47 1.30 0.52
CA VAL A 51 -11.22 2.57 -0.18
C VAL A 51 -11.55 3.77 0.71
N ASP A 52 -12.64 3.69 1.48
CA ASP A 52 -13.09 4.78 2.36
C ASP A 52 -12.26 4.90 3.65
N CYS A 53 -11.63 3.82 4.10
CA CYS A 53 -10.76 3.82 5.29
C CYS A 53 -9.27 4.10 4.99
N MET A 54 -8.90 4.27 3.71
CA MET A 54 -7.54 4.64 3.32
C MET A 54 -7.27 6.12 3.54
N TYR A 55 -6.10 6.43 4.11
CA TYR A 55 -5.58 7.79 4.24
C TYR A 55 -4.19 7.90 3.62
N GLU A 56 -3.79 9.11 3.23
CA GLU A 56 -2.48 9.36 2.66
C GLU A 56 -1.39 9.38 3.75
N LYS A 57 -0.26 8.73 3.48
CA LYS A 57 0.96 8.83 4.28
C LYS A 57 2.16 9.03 3.37
N ILE A 58 3.00 10.01 3.70
CA ILE A 58 4.17 10.35 2.91
C ILE A 58 5.42 9.69 3.51
N TYR A 59 6.22 9.07 2.65
CA TYR A 59 7.51 8.49 2.98
C TYR A 59 8.63 9.22 2.23
N ALA A 60 9.76 9.42 2.90
CA ALA A 60 10.97 9.94 2.28
C ALA A 60 11.63 8.87 1.38
N ALA A 61 12.53 9.30 0.49
CA ALA A 61 13.36 8.37 -0.26
C ALA A 61 14.15 7.45 0.68
N GLU A 62 14.22 6.16 0.33
CA GLU A 62 14.87 5.10 1.11
C GLU A 62 14.25 4.81 2.49
N GLN A 63 13.17 5.50 2.86
CA GLN A 63 12.47 5.23 4.09
C GLN A 63 11.73 3.89 4.00
N LEU A 64 11.90 3.08 5.04
CA LEU A 64 11.26 1.78 5.14
C LEU A 64 9.75 1.91 5.35
N VAL A 65 8.98 1.26 4.47
CA VAL A 65 7.51 1.20 4.50
C VAL A 65 7.04 -0.09 5.18
N ILE A 66 7.68 -1.21 4.85
CA ILE A 66 7.42 -2.54 5.39
C ILE A 66 8.75 -3.18 5.74
N GLN A 67 8.83 -3.84 6.89
CA GLN A 67 9.99 -4.64 7.29
C GLN A 67 9.64 -6.13 7.23
N GLU A 68 10.48 -6.93 6.59
CA GLU A 68 10.36 -8.39 6.59
C GLU A 68 10.39 -8.94 8.03
N GLY A 69 9.55 -9.94 8.31
CA GLY A 69 9.49 -10.60 9.61
C GLY A 69 8.62 -9.91 10.67
N GLU A 70 8.16 -8.68 10.42
CA GLU A 70 7.25 -7.96 11.31
C GLU A 70 5.78 -8.40 11.11
N PRO A 71 4.90 -8.25 12.11
CA PRO A 71 3.46 -8.41 11.91
C PRO A 71 2.92 -7.35 10.94
N GLY A 72 1.95 -7.73 10.10
CA GLY A 72 1.37 -6.84 9.10
C GLY A 72 -0.09 -6.51 9.36
N ASN A 73 -0.35 -5.27 9.78
CA ASN A 73 -1.70 -4.80 10.10
C ASN A 73 -2.25 -3.79 9.08
N TYR A 74 -1.45 -3.45 8.07
CA TYR A 74 -1.72 -2.36 7.14
C TYR A 74 -1.59 -2.85 5.69
N LEU A 75 -2.58 -2.52 4.85
CA LEU A 75 -2.50 -2.62 3.41
C LEU A 75 -2.07 -1.26 2.85
N TYR A 76 -1.28 -1.28 1.80
CA TYR A 76 -0.75 -0.09 1.16
C TYR A 76 -1.11 0.00 -0.32
N VAL A 77 -1.30 1.22 -0.82
CA VAL A 77 -1.38 1.52 -2.25
C VAL A 77 -0.34 2.59 -2.59
N LEU A 78 0.55 2.29 -3.54
CA LEU A 78 1.52 3.27 -4.02
C LEU A 78 0.82 4.26 -4.94
N ALA A 79 0.71 5.52 -4.52
CA ALA A 79 0.10 6.57 -5.34
C ALA A 79 1.14 7.28 -6.22
N GLU A 80 2.36 7.51 -5.71
CA GLU A 80 3.45 8.13 -6.48
C GLU A 80 4.84 7.59 -6.07
N GLY A 81 5.78 7.61 -7.01
CA GLY A 81 7.16 7.17 -6.81
C GLY A 81 7.43 5.73 -7.25
N LEU A 82 8.52 5.16 -6.72
CA LEU A 82 9.00 3.81 -7.03
C LEU A 82 9.45 3.17 -5.72
N LEU A 83 8.99 1.95 -5.44
CA LEU A 83 9.38 1.20 -4.25
C LEU A 83 10.18 -0.05 -4.65
N GLU A 84 11.18 -0.41 -3.88
CA GLU A 84 11.93 -1.64 -4.02
C GLU A 84 11.38 -2.72 -3.09
N VAL A 85 11.28 -3.95 -3.59
CA VAL A 85 10.87 -5.11 -2.80
C VAL A 85 12.07 -6.01 -2.60
N ILE A 86 12.43 -6.25 -1.34
CA ILE A 86 13.62 -6.99 -0.94
C ILE A 86 13.18 -8.13 -0.03
N GLN A 87 13.60 -9.36 -0.31
CA GLN A 87 13.33 -10.52 0.53
C GLN A 87 14.64 -11.26 0.76
N ASN A 88 14.95 -11.63 2.01
CA ASN A 88 16.21 -12.29 2.35
C ASN A 88 17.42 -11.55 1.76
N GLU A 89 17.46 -10.22 1.91
CA GLU A 89 18.50 -9.32 1.37
C GLU A 89 18.64 -9.29 -0.17
N LYS A 90 17.75 -9.97 -0.90
CA LYS A 90 17.74 -9.99 -2.36
C LYS A 90 16.65 -9.08 -2.92
N LEU A 91 17.02 -8.20 -3.85
CA LEU A 91 16.07 -7.41 -4.62
C LEU A 91 15.21 -8.34 -5.49
N LEU A 92 13.90 -8.39 -5.21
CA LEU A 92 12.94 -9.15 -5.98
C LEU A 92 12.40 -8.34 -7.17
N GLY A 93 12.29 -7.02 -7.01
CA GLY A 93 11.78 -6.15 -8.05
C GLY A 93 11.39 -4.78 -7.52
N GLN A 94 10.62 -4.06 -8.34
CA GLN A 94 10.16 -2.70 -8.05
C GLN A 94 8.65 -2.58 -8.26
N MET A 95 7.99 -1.78 -7.43
CA MET A 95 6.57 -1.46 -7.53
C MET A 95 6.37 -0.05 -8.05
N ARG A 96 5.41 0.10 -8.95
CA ARG A 96 5.04 1.36 -9.60
C ARG A 96 3.71 1.90 -9.03
N PRO A 97 3.39 3.18 -9.27
CA PRO A 97 2.10 3.75 -8.88
C PRO A 97 0.92 2.90 -9.36
N GLY A 98 -0.13 2.82 -8.55
CA GLY A 98 -1.30 1.96 -8.79
C GLY A 98 -1.10 0.51 -8.36
N THR A 99 -0.03 0.19 -7.63
CA THR A 99 0.20 -1.15 -7.06
C THR A 99 -0.30 -1.20 -5.62
N ALA A 100 -1.17 -2.16 -5.31
CA ALA A 100 -1.53 -2.51 -3.94
C ALA A 100 -0.58 -3.58 -3.40
N PHE A 101 -0.12 -3.42 -2.15
CA PHE A 101 0.84 -4.32 -1.51
C PHE A 101 0.67 -4.41 0.00
N GLY A 102 1.19 -5.50 0.59
CA GLY A 102 1.10 -5.75 2.03
C GLY A 102 -0.20 -6.45 2.47
N GLU A 103 -0.99 -6.92 1.52
CA GLU A 103 -2.20 -7.71 1.69
C GLU A 103 -1.91 -9.10 2.28
N LEU A 104 -0.78 -9.72 1.90
CA LEU A 104 -0.51 -11.12 2.23
C LEU A 104 -0.46 -11.36 3.74
N ALA A 105 0.18 -10.45 4.48
CA ALA A 105 0.28 -10.56 5.94
C ALA A 105 -1.09 -10.52 6.64
N ILE A 106 -2.04 -9.78 6.06
CA ILE A 106 -3.40 -9.66 6.57
C ILE A 106 -4.23 -10.88 6.17
N LEU A 107 -4.19 -11.25 4.89
CA LEU A 107 -5.01 -12.34 4.33
C LEU A 107 -4.60 -13.72 4.88
N TYR A 108 -3.30 -13.94 5.10
CA TYR A 108 -2.77 -15.22 5.57
C TYR A 108 -2.40 -15.19 7.06
N ASN A 109 -2.68 -14.10 7.77
CA ASN A 109 -2.35 -13.91 9.19
C ASN A 109 -0.89 -14.31 9.50
N CYS A 110 0.03 -13.81 8.69
CA CYS A 110 1.45 -14.15 8.73
C CYS A 110 2.33 -12.90 8.85
N LYS A 111 3.62 -13.13 9.09
CA LYS A 111 4.61 -12.05 9.09
C LYS A 111 4.83 -11.50 7.68
N ARG A 112 5.25 -10.24 7.60
CA ARG A 112 5.67 -9.60 6.34
C ARG A 112 6.73 -10.47 5.65
N THR A 113 6.48 -10.80 4.40
CA THR A 113 7.32 -11.71 3.62
C THR A 113 8.50 -11.01 2.94
N ALA A 114 8.49 -9.68 2.88
CA ALA A 114 9.51 -8.88 2.23
C ALA A 114 9.57 -7.48 2.88
N THR A 115 10.72 -6.84 2.76
CA THR A 115 10.97 -5.43 3.08
C THR A 115 10.64 -4.57 1.87
N VAL A 116 10.04 -3.39 2.12
CA VAL A 116 9.67 -2.41 1.09
C VAL A 116 10.19 -1.02 1.48
N LYS A 117 10.86 -0.32 0.56
CA LYS A 117 11.39 1.06 0.75
C LYS A 117 11.39 1.89 -0.53
#